data_AF-A0A9E1SJN8-F1
#
_entry.id   AF-A0A9E1SJN8-F1
#
_cell.length_a   1.000
_cell.length_b   1.000
_cell.length_c   1.000
_cell.angle_alpha   90.00
_cell.angle_beta   90.00
_cell.angle_gamma   90.00
#
_symmetry.space_group_name_H-M   'P 1'
#
loop_
_entity.id
_entity.type
_entity.pdbx_description
1 polymer ?
#
loop_
_entity_poly.entity_id
_entity_poly.type
_entity_poly.pdbx_seq_one_letter_code
_entity_poly.pdbx_strand_id
1 'polypeptide(L)'
;KNYYVLEFSNKGGLVMPILLELTYTDGSKENYNIPAEIWRRSYNSVKKLLVLDKELAQVVIDPRWETADVDIENNHYPRRIIPSRIETFKNPPRRRGLKERDIMHDIKTELKNKEDNN
;
A
#
# COMPACT_ATOMS: atom_id res chain seq x y z
N LYS A 1 -17.82 20.18 13.68
CA LYS A 1 -16.45 20.64 13.32
C LYS A 1 -15.46 19.83 14.12
N ASN A 2 -14.69 19.01 13.43
CA ASN A 2 -13.65 18.14 13.97
C ASN A 2 -12.28 18.72 13.61
N TYR A 3 -11.34 18.63 14.54
CA TYR A 3 -9.99 19.17 14.39
C TYR A 3 -9.00 18.02 14.39
N TYR A 4 -8.26 17.88 13.28
CA TYR A 4 -7.23 16.86 13.14
C TYR A 4 -5.88 17.54 12.91
N VAL A 5 -4.88 17.14 13.68
CA VAL A 5 -3.49 17.56 13.47
C VAL A 5 -2.74 16.40 12.86
N LEU A 6 -2.33 16.56 11.60
CA LEU A 6 -1.50 15.60 10.90
C LEU A 6 -0.04 16.03 11.03
N GLU A 7 0.80 15.11 11.46
CA GLU A 7 2.25 15.30 11.55
C GLU A 7 2.94 14.40 10.52
N PHE A 8 3.70 15.04 9.63
CA PHE A 8 4.44 14.38 8.57
C PHE A 8 5.93 14.49 8.88
N SER A 9 6.65 13.39 8.69
CA SER A 9 8.10 13.34 8.85
C SER A 9 8.74 12.91 7.54
N ASN A 10 9.70 13.69 7.07
CA ASN A 10 10.49 13.36 5.90
C ASN A 10 11.72 12.56 6.32
N LYS A 11 11.73 11.25 6.05
CA LYS A 11 12.88 10.37 6.35
C LYS A 11 13.91 10.32 5.22
N GLY A 12 13.52 10.69 3.99
CA GLY A 12 14.35 10.55 2.79
C GLY A 12 15.13 11.81 2.41
N GLY A 13 14.90 12.94 3.08
CA GLY A 13 15.58 14.22 2.83
C GLY A 13 15.19 14.91 1.51
N LEU A 14 14.37 14.28 0.68
CA LEU A 14 13.83 14.86 -0.55
C LEU A 14 12.49 15.54 -0.25
N VAL A 15 12.36 16.82 -0.59
CA VAL A 15 11.09 17.54 -0.44
C VAL A 15 10.11 17.12 -1.53
N MET A 16 8.91 16.71 -1.14
CA MET A 16 7.86 16.27 -2.06
C MET A 16 6.50 16.87 -1.68
N PRO A 17 5.58 17.06 -2.66
CA PRO A 17 4.20 17.36 -2.33
C PRO A 17 3.58 16.20 -1.53
N ILE A 18 2.69 16.53 -0.59
CA ILE A 18 1.95 15.55 0.20
C ILE A 18 0.55 15.45 -0.38
N LEU A 19 0.31 14.36 -1.11
CA LEU A 19 -1.00 14.02 -1.67
C LEU A 19 -1.76 13.20 -0.64
N LEU A 20 -2.94 13.65 -0.23
CA LEU A 20 -3.75 13.01 0.79
C LEU A 20 -5.12 12.62 0.22
N GLU A 21 -5.56 11.42 0.51
CA GLU A 21 -6.96 11.00 0.36
C GLU A 21 -7.54 10.76 1.75
N LEU A 22 -8.57 11.54 2.07
CA LEU A 22 -9.33 11.46 3.30
C LEU A 22 -10.57 10.61 3.02
N THR A 23 -10.75 9.53 3.78
CA THR A 23 -12.00 8.75 3.78
C THR A 23 -12.76 9.03 5.06
N TYR A 24 -14.00 9.45 4.93
CA TYR A 24 -14.89 9.77 6.04
C TYR A 24 -15.69 8.56 6.51
N THR A 25 -16.29 8.64 7.70
CA THR A 25 -17.15 7.59 8.26
C THR A 25 -18.45 7.38 7.45
N ASP A 26 -18.88 8.40 6.70
CA ASP A 26 -20.04 8.32 5.79
C ASP A 26 -19.71 7.65 4.44
N GLY A 27 -18.44 7.26 4.22
CA GLY A 27 -17.97 6.63 2.98
C GLY A 27 -17.58 7.63 1.87
N SER A 28 -17.75 8.94 2.09
CA SER A 28 -17.26 9.94 1.15
C SER A 28 -15.74 10.04 1.17
N LYS A 29 -15.16 10.46 0.04
CA LYS A 29 -13.72 10.61 -0.14
C LYS A 29 -13.40 12.02 -0.62
N GLU A 30 -12.33 12.60 -0.08
CA GLU A 30 -11.81 13.90 -0.48
C GLU A 30 -10.30 13.85 -0.70
N ASN A 31 -9.85 14.49 -1.76
CA ASN A 31 -8.44 14.58 -2.11
C ASN A 31 -7.89 15.95 -1.71
N TYR A 32 -6.80 15.95 -0.96
CA TYR A 32 -6.08 17.15 -0.54
C TYR A 32 -4.67 17.11 -1.09
N ASN A 33 -4.29 18.13 -1.86
CA ASN A 33 -2.92 18.29 -2.33
C ASN A 33 -2.24 19.39 -1.53
N ILE A 34 -1.17 19.03 -0.82
CA ILE A 34 -0.32 19.96 -0.09
C ILE A 34 0.97 20.15 -0.90
N PRO A 35 1.25 21.36 -1.41
CA PRO A 35 2.46 21.60 -2.18
C PRO A 35 3.72 21.44 -1.32
N ALA A 36 4.85 21.17 -1.97
CA ALA A 36 6.15 20.99 -1.32
C ALA A 36 6.63 22.22 -0.52
N GLU A 37 6.02 23.39 -0.73
CA GLU A 37 6.32 24.61 0.04
C GLU A 37 6.14 24.44 1.56
N ILE A 38 5.35 23.46 1.99
CA ILE A 38 5.12 23.21 3.41
C ILE A 38 6.42 22.85 4.16
N TRP A 39 7.42 22.33 3.45
CA TRP A 39 8.73 21.98 3.99
C TRP A 39 9.69 23.18 4.16
N ARG A 40 9.31 24.39 3.71
CA ARG A 40 10.21 25.55 3.70
C ARG A 40 10.69 25.97 5.09
N ARG A 41 9.85 25.81 6.12
CA ARG A 41 10.20 26.19 7.50
C ARG A 41 10.93 25.08 8.25
N SER A 42 10.65 23.83 7.90
CA SER A 42 11.21 22.64 8.53
C SER A 42 11.18 21.53 7.50
N TYR A 43 12.36 21.06 7.08
CA TYR A 43 12.49 19.99 6.11
C TYR A 43 12.29 18.60 6.73
N ASN A 44 12.48 18.47 8.06
CA ASN A 44 12.40 17.19 8.78
C ASN A 44 10.97 16.80 9.17
N SER A 45 10.21 17.75 9.70
CA SER A 45 8.85 17.49 10.16
C SER A 45 7.95 18.70 10.01
N VAL A 46 6.70 18.43 9.65
CA VAL A 46 5.69 19.43 9.34
C VAL A 46 4.37 19.03 9.99
N LYS A 47 3.67 20.02 10.55
CA LYS A 47 2.35 19.84 11.15
C LYS A 47 1.31 20.58 10.32
N LYS A 48 0.23 19.90 9.95
CA LYS A 48 -0.91 20.49 9.25
C LYS A 48 -2.17 20.28 10.08
N LEU A 49 -2.87 21.37 10.38
CA LEU A 49 -4.19 21.32 10.98
C LEU A 49 -5.24 21.25 9.87
N LEU A 50 -6.13 20.26 9.96
CA LEU A 50 -7.31 20.11 9.13
C LEU A 50 -8.56 20.36 9.98
N VAL A 51 -9.42 21.26 9.50
CA VAL A 51 -10.74 21.51 10.06
C VAL A 51 -11.75 20.86 9.13
N LEU A 52 -12.37 19.77 9.59
CA LEU A 52 -13.31 19.00 8.79
C LEU A 52 -14.68 19.06 9.46
N ASP A 53 -15.75 19.13 8.67
CA ASP A 53 -17.11 19.09 9.22
C ASP A 53 -17.55 17.65 9.56
N LYS A 54 -16.95 16.67 8.88
CA LYS A 54 -17.22 15.24 9.00
C LYS A 54 -16.15 14.52 9.81
N GLU A 55 -16.48 13.33 10.32
CA GLU A 55 -15.55 12.49 11.06
C GLU A 55 -14.68 11.65 10.10
N LEU A 56 -13.38 11.67 10.34
CA LEU A 56 -12.37 11.03 9.51
C LEU A 56 -12.19 9.57 9.92
N ALA A 57 -12.34 8.64 8.97
CA ALA A 57 -12.15 7.20 9.20
C ALA A 57 -10.73 6.74 8.83
N GLN A 58 -10.19 7.27 7.73
CA GLN A 58 -8.88 6.87 7.22
C GLN A 58 -8.21 8.02 6.47
N VAL A 59 -6.88 8.09 6.58
CA VAL A 59 -6.02 8.95 5.76
C VAL A 59 -5.07 8.07 4.98
N VAL A 60 -4.93 8.35 3.69
CA VAL A 60 -3.97 7.70 2.81
C VAL A 60 -3.08 8.76 2.19
N ILE A 61 -1.77 8.56 2.27
CA ILE A 61 -0.78 9.36 1.56
C ILE A 61 -0.58 8.72 0.19
N ASP A 62 -0.66 9.53 -0.85
CA ASP A 62 -0.40 9.17 -2.24
C ASP A 62 -1.09 7.85 -2.71
N PRO A 63 -2.43 7.81 -2.74
CA PRO A 63 -3.17 6.62 -3.19
C PRO A 63 -2.95 6.27 -4.66
N ARG A 64 -2.41 7.20 -5.45
CA ARG A 64 -2.21 7.07 -6.91
C ARG A 64 -0.76 6.75 -7.28
N TRP A 65 0.13 6.65 -6.29
CA TRP A 65 1.57 6.40 -6.48
C TRP A 65 2.21 7.42 -7.44
N GLU A 66 1.89 8.69 -7.25
CA GLU A 66 2.46 9.81 -8.00
C GLU A 66 3.85 10.20 -7.46
N THR A 67 4.16 9.81 -6.22
CA THR A 67 5.45 10.01 -5.57
C THR A 67 6.30 8.73 -5.61
N ALA A 68 7.61 8.90 -5.80
CA ALA A 68 8.57 7.80 -5.87
C ALA A 68 8.97 7.30 -4.45
N ASP A 69 7.99 7.00 -3.61
CA ASP A 69 8.23 6.46 -2.27
C ASP A 69 8.45 4.94 -2.30
N VAL A 70 9.33 4.45 -1.43
CA VAL A 70 9.76 3.04 -1.38
C VAL A 70 8.92 2.23 -0.41
N ASP A 71 8.28 2.88 0.57
CA ASP A 71 7.57 2.20 1.66
C ASP A 71 6.08 2.56 1.72
N ILE A 72 5.27 1.79 1.00
CA ILE A 72 3.81 1.94 0.92
C ILE A 72 3.13 1.58 2.27
N GLU A 73 3.80 0.79 3.13
CA GLU A 73 3.19 0.28 4.37
C GLU A 73 2.95 1.40 5.39
N ASN A 74 3.73 2.48 5.31
CA ASN A 74 3.60 3.62 6.22
C ASN A 74 2.59 4.69 5.75
N ASN A 75 2.05 4.57 4.54
CA ASN A 75 1.19 5.58 3.91
C ASN A 75 -0.29 5.49 4.33
N HIS A 76 -0.65 4.57 5.22
CA HIS A 76 -2.01 4.40 5.71
C HIS A 76 -2.13 4.74 7.19
N TYR A 77 -3.12 5.57 7.53
CA TYR A 77 -3.56 5.79 8.90
C TYR A 77 -5.05 5.47 9.05
N PRO A 78 -5.45 4.54 9.95
CA PRO A 78 -4.59 3.69 10.79
C PRO A 78 -3.77 2.70 9.96
N ARG A 79 -2.60 2.30 10.49
CA ARG A 79 -1.68 1.38 9.80
C ARG A 79 -2.36 0.05 9.50
N ARG A 80 -2.20 -0.43 8.27
CA ARG A 80 -2.68 -1.74 7.83
C ARG A 80 -1.49 -2.64 7.54
N ILE A 81 -1.63 -3.93 7.85
CA ILE A 81 -0.64 -4.93 7.47
C ILE A 81 -0.86 -5.19 5.97
N ILE A 82 0.00 -4.63 5.13
CA ILE A 82 0.01 -4.92 3.70
C ILE A 82 0.90 -6.15 3.51
N PRO A 83 0.40 -7.28 2.98
CA PRO A 83 1.24 -8.44 2.76
C PRO A 83 2.29 -8.12 1.70
N SER A 84 3.55 -8.48 1.95
CA SER A 84 4.60 -8.27 0.96
C SER A 84 4.29 -9.06 -0.32
N ARG A 85 4.75 -8.55 -1.49
CA ARG A 85 4.51 -9.20 -2.79
C ARG A 85 5.06 -10.64 -2.84
N ILE A 86 6.12 -10.91 -2.09
CA ILE A 86 6.76 -12.23 -1.98
C ILE A 86 5.91 -13.18 -1.12
N GLU A 87 5.34 -12.71 -0.02
CA GLU A 87 4.45 -13.49 0.85
C GLU A 87 3.11 -13.79 0.17
N THR A 88 2.60 -12.86 -0.63
CA THR A 88 1.41 -13.09 -1.46
C THR A 88 1.64 -14.23 -2.46
N PHE A 89 2.86 -14.34 -3.03
CA PHE A 89 3.22 -15.44 -3.93
C PHE A 89 3.44 -16.77 -3.18
N LYS A 90 3.87 -16.74 -1.93
CA LYS A 90 4.08 -17.94 -1.09
C LYS A 90 2.79 -18.49 -0.48
N ASN A 91 1.69 -17.76 -0.49
CA ASN A 91 0.40 -18.28 -0.09
C ASN A 91 -0.18 -19.11 -1.25
N PRO A 92 -0.15 -20.45 -1.20
CA PRO A 92 -0.86 -21.25 -2.19
C PRO A 92 -2.35 -20.87 -2.15
N PRO A 93 -3.03 -20.75 -3.30
CA PRO A 93 -4.44 -20.45 -3.31
C PRO A 93 -5.17 -21.53 -2.51
N ARG A 94 -5.78 -21.14 -1.37
CA ARG A 94 -6.73 -21.99 -0.66
C ARG A 94 -8.01 -22.07 -1.49
N ARG A 95 -7.97 -22.82 -2.60
CA ARG A 95 -9.17 -23.26 -3.31
C ARG A 95 -9.26 -24.77 -3.26
N ARG A 96 -10.21 -25.21 -2.43
CA ARG A 96 -10.99 -26.43 -2.60
C ARG A 96 -11.16 -26.77 -4.09
N GLY A 97 -10.72 -27.97 -4.47
CA GLY A 97 -11.50 -28.80 -5.38
C GLY A 97 -11.15 -28.80 -6.87
N LEU A 98 -10.07 -28.18 -7.33
CA LEU A 98 -9.61 -28.38 -8.71
C LEU A 98 -8.12 -28.73 -8.68
N LYS A 99 -7.79 -29.96 -9.10
CA LYS A 99 -6.42 -30.41 -9.35
C LYS A 99 -5.84 -29.55 -10.47
N GLU A 100 -5.30 -28.38 -10.14
CA GLU A 100 -4.31 -27.71 -10.97
C GLU A 100 -3.09 -28.62 -11.03
N ARG A 101 -2.75 -29.05 -12.24
CA ARG A 101 -1.54 -29.84 -12.48
C ARG A 101 -0.36 -28.91 -12.20
N ASP A 102 0.49 -29.26 -11.23
CA ASP A 102 1.68 -28.49 -10.90
C ASP A 102 2.68 -28.60 -12.06
N ILE A 103 2.61 -27.64 -12.98
CA ILE A 103 3.47 -27.56 -14.18
C ILE A 103 4.95 -27.56 -13.79
N MET A 104 5.31 -27.01 -12.61
CA MET A 104 6.68 -27.05 -12.08
C MET A 104 7.14 -28.46 -11.67
N HIS A 105 6.25 -29.31 -11.15
CA HIS A 105 6.58 -30.69 -10.81
C HIS A 105 6.66 -31.58 -12.06
N ASP A 106 5.78 -31.33 -13.03
CA ASP A 106 5.76 -32.06 -14.30
C ASP A 106 7.06 -31.85 -15.10
N ILE A 107 7.68 -30.66 -15.06
CA ILE A 107 8.97 -30.38 -15.72
C ILE A 107 10.12 -31.17 -15.09
N LYS A 108 10.06 -31.47 -13.78
CA LYS A 108 11.12 -32.20 -13.07
C LYS A 108 10.98 -33.72 -13.19
N THR A 109 9.84 -34.21 -13.69
CA THR A 109 9.58 -35.64 -13.80
C THR A 109 10.25 -36.16 -15.07
N GLU A 110 11.19 -37.10 -14.92
CA GLU A 110 11.86 -37.74 -16.06
C GLU A 110 10.85 -38.56 -16.87
N LEU A 111 10.86 -38.39 -18.19
CA LEU A 111 9.99 -39.12 -19.11
C LEU A 111 10.37 -40.61 -19.06
N LYS A 112 9.43 -41.47 -18.66
CA LYS A 112 9.63 -42.92 -18.71
C LYS A 112 9.77 -43.35 -20.19
N ASN A 113 10.94 -43.86 -20.55
CA ASN A 113 11.18 -44.40 -21.89
C ASN A 113 10.27 -45.60 -22.15
N LYS A 114 9.78 -45.67 -23.39
CA LYS A 114 8.70 -46.58 -23.82
C LYS A 114 9.20 -48.00 -24.12
N GLU A 115 10.08 -48.54 -23.28
CA GLU A 115 10.62 -49.91 -23.42
C GLU A 115 10.26 -50.86 -22.28
N ASP A 116 9.50 -50.41 -21.27
CA ASP A 116 9.09 -51.28 -20.15
C ASP A 116 7.64 -51.77 -20.27
N ASN A 117 7.26 -52.36 -21.41
CA ASN A 117 6.05 -53.19 -21.51
C ASN A 117 6.27 -54.27 -22.58
N ASN A 118 6.94 -55.36 -22.17
CA ASN A 118 6.74 -56.68 -22.77
C ASN A 118 6.68 -57.71 -21.64
#